data_AF-A0AAV8WPC0-F1
#
_entry.id   AF-A0AAV8WPC0-F1
#
_cell.length_a   1.000
_cell.length_b   1.000
_cell.length_c   1.000
_cell.angle_alpha   90.00
_cell.angle_beta   90.00
_cell.angle_gamma   90.00
#
_symmetry.space_group_name_H-M   'P 1'
#
loop_
_entity.id
_entity.type
_entity.pdbx_description
1 polymer ?
#
loop_
_entity_poly.entity_id
_entity_poly.type
_entity_poly.pdbx_seq_one_letter_code
_entity_poly.pdbx_strand_id
1 'polypeptide(L)' 'MFISMAVCSILYQLATRPEQQEKLYQELKLVLPNPNEPLDSKKLDRLVFLKAFVKEVFR' A
#
# COMPACT_ATOMS: atom_id res chain seq x y z
N MET A 1 -1.14 10.09 17.88
CA MET A 1 -0.29 9.00 18.44
C MET A 1 -0.65 7.62 17.88
N PHE A 2 -1.93 7.23 17.79
CA PHE A 2 -2.34 5.90 17.28
C PHE A 2 -2.03 5.61 15.80
N ILE A 3 -2.10 6.62 14.92
CA ILE A 3 -1.84 6.44 13.47
C ILE A 3 -0.38 6.05 13.21
N SER A 4 0.56 6.58 14.00
CA SER A 4 2.00 6.29 13.83
C SER A 4 2.31 4.82 14.15
N MET A 5 1.70 4.25 15.19
CA MET A 5 1.91 2.83 15.54
C MET A 5 1.31 1.89 14.49
N ALA A 6 0.12 2.22 13.97
CA ALA A 6 -0.50 1.43 12.93
C ALA A 6 0.32 1.43 11.64
N VAL A 7 0.80 2.61 11.20
CA VAL A 7 1.68 2.72 10.03
C VAL A 7 2.98 1.96 10.25
N CYS A 8 3.58 2.05 11.44
CA CYS A 8 4.81 1.32 11.76
C CYS A 8 4.60 -0.21 11.72
N SER A 9 3.47 -0.70 12.26
CA SER A 9 3.07 -2.11 12.20
C SER A 9 2.84 -2.60 10.77
N ILE A 10 2.16 -1.80 9.94
CA ILE A 10 1.93 -2.09 8.51
C ILE A 10 3.26 -2.18 7.76
N LEU A 11 4.16 -1.21 7.95
CA LEU A 11 5.47 -1.20 7.30
C LEU A 11 6.32 -2.39 7.76
N TYR A 12 6.25 -2.75 9.04
CA TYR A 12 6.96 -3.91 9.58
C TYR A 12 6.41 -5.24 9.01
N GLN A 13 5.09 -5.40 8.96
CA GLN A 13 4.46 -6.58 8.36
C GLN A 13 4.74 -6.66 6.86
N LEU A 14 4.80 -5.53 6.16
CA LEU A 14 5.18 -5.48 4.75
C LEU A 14 6.65 -5.88 4.56
N ALA A 15 7.56 -5.37 5.41
CA ALA A 15 8.99 -5.67 5.34
C ALA A 15 9.33 -7.14 5.65
N THR A 16 8.54 -7.79 6.51
CA THR A 16 8.68 -9.23 6.82
C THR A 16 8.07 -10.14 5.74
N ARG A 17 7.33 -9.57 4.80
CA ARG A 17 6.55 -10.26 3.76
C ARG A 17 6.92 -9.76 2.35
N PRO A 18 8.12 -10.10 1.85
CA PRO A 18 8.64 -9.57 0.59
C PRO A 18 7.77 -9.93 -0.63
N GLU A 19 7.11 -11.09 -0.63
CA GLU A 19 6.21 -11.49 -1.72
C GLU A 19 4.99 -10.56 -1.86
N GLN A 20 4.40 -10.17 -0.72
CA GLN A 20 3.28 -9.23 -0.66
C GLN A 20 3.76 -7.82 -1.05
N GLN A 21 4.95 -7.44 -0.60
CA GLN A 21 5.58 -6.18 -0.98
C GLN A 21 5.78 -6.07 -2.49
N GLU A 22 6.31 -7.12 -3.13
CA GLU A 22 6.50 -7.18 -4.57
C GLU A 22 5.16 -7.02 -5.31
N LYS A 23 4.12 -7.78 -4.91
CA LYS A 23 2.77 -7.66 -5.52
C LYS A 23 2.21 -6.23 -5.41
N LEU A 24 2.36 -5.62 -4.24
CA LEU A 24 1.89 -4.27 -3.97
C LEU A 24 2.68 -3.23 -4.78
N TYR A 25 3.97 -3.45 -4.94
CA TYR A 25 4.84 -2.61 -5.77
C TYR A 25 4.51 -2.72 -7.26
N GLN A 26 4.21 -3.93 -7.75
CA GLN A 26 3.73 -4.14 -9.12
C GLN A 26 2.38 -3.45 -9.35
N GLU A 27 1.43 -3.58 -8.42
CA GLU A 27 0.14 -2.87 -8.48
C GLU A 27 0.35 -1.35 -8.51
N LEU A 28 1.23 -0.82 -7.65
CA LEU A 28 1.58 0.60 -7.64
C LEU A 28 2.18 1.05 -8.97
N LYS A 29 3.10 0.29 -9.57
CA LYS A 29 3.67 0.59 -10.89
C LYS A 29 2.62 0.61 -12.00
N LEU A 30 1.65 -0.30 -11.95
CA LEU A 30 0.57 -0.36 -12.94
C LEU A 30 -0.39 0.82 -12.81
N VAL A 31 -0.69 1.24 -11.58
CA VAL A 31 -1.63 2.33 -11.29
C VAL A 31 -0.96 3.71 -11.42
N LEU A 32 0.34 3.81 -11.11
CA LEU A 32 1.17 5.00 -11.16
C LEU A 32 2.33 4.80 -12.14
N PRO A 33 2.07 4.81 -13.45
CA PRO A 33 3.12 4.67 -14.46
C PRO A 33 4.06 5.88 -14.49
N ASN A 34 3.58 7.05 -14.09
CA ASN A 34 4.34 8.30 -14.09
C ASN A 34 4.57 8.80 -12.66
N PRO A 35 5.82 8.84 -12.17
CA PRO A 35 6.14 9.34 -10.83
C PRO A 35 5.89 10.85 -10.65
N ASN A 36 5.74 11.60 -11.74
CA ASN A 36 5.44 13.03 -11.72
C ASN A 36 3.93 13.34 -11.77
N GLU A 37 3.08 12.33 -11.91
CA GLU A 37 1.64 12.55 -12.00
C GLU A 37 1.04 12.58 -10.59
N PRO A 38 0.16 13.56 -10.28
CA PRO A 38 -0.46 13.64 -8.96
C PRO A 38 -1.25 12.37 -8.65
N LEU A 39 -1.16 11.95 -7.38
CA LEU A 39 -1.92 10.83 -6.85
C LEU A 39 -3.40 11.22 -6.81
N ASP A 40 -4.16 10.74 -7.79
CA ASP A 40 -5.59 11.02 -7.88
C ASP A 40 -6.40 10.04 -7.02
N SER A 41 -7.51 10.49 -6.44
CA SER A 41 -8.40 9.63 -5.64
C SER A 41 -8.91 8.44 -6.45
N LYS A 42 -9.11 8.61 -7.76
CA LYS A 42 -9.50 7.52 -8.67
C LYS A 42 -8.43 6.43 -8.80
N LYS A 43 -7.15 6.80 -8.67
CA LYS A 43 -6.01 5.86 -8.70
C LYS A 43 -5.87 5.15 -7.36
N LEU A 44 -6.07 5.89 -6.26
CA LEU A 44 -6.17 5.28 -4.92
C LEU A 44 -7.27 4.22 -4.85
N ASP A 45 -8.40 4.41 -5.53
CA ASP A 45 -9.45 3.39 -5.63
C ASP A 45 -9.05 2.13 -6.42
N ARG A 46 -8.09 2.25 -7.34
CA ARG A 46 -7.55 1.10 -8.08
C ARG A 46 -6.53 0.29 -7.29
N LEU A 47 -5.99 0.84 -6.19
CA LEU A 47 -5.06 0.15 -5.29
C LEU A 47 -5.82 -0.77 -4.33
N VAL A 48 -6.51 -1.76 -4.90
CA VAL A 48 -7.40 -2.68 -4.18
C VAL A 48 -6.57 -3.58 -3.25
N PHE A 49 -5.41 -4.05 -3.71
CA PHE A 49 -4.56 -4.90 -2.89
C PHE A 49 -3.95 -4.12 -1.72
N LEU A 50 -3.48 -2.89 -1.94
CA LEU A 50 -3.04 -2.02 -0.84
C LEU A 50 -4.16 -1.78 0.19
N LYS A 51 -5.38 -1.46 -0.25
CA LYS A 51 -6.52 -1.28 0.67
C LYS A 51 -6.84 -2.55 1.46
N ALA A 52 -6.80 -3.72 0.80
CA ALA A 52 -7.03 -5.01 1.43
C ALA A 52 -5.94 -5.32 2.47
N PHE A 53 -4.66 -5.09 2.13
CA PHE A 53 -3.52 -5.29 3.02
C PHE A 53 -3.60 -4.40 4.27
N VAL A 54 -3.90 -3.11 4.08
CA VAL A 54 -4.10 -2.18 5.21
C VAL A 54 -5.25 -2.67 6.09
N LYS A 55 -6.37 -3.09 5.51
CA LYS A 55 -7.51 -3.63 6.26
C LYS A 55 -7.20 -4.94 6.99
N GLU A 56 -6.33 -5.79 6.43
CA GLU A 56 -5.86 -7.02 7.07
C GLU A 56 -4.97 -6.70 8.28
N VAL A 57 -4.04 -5.75 8.15
CA VAL A 57 -3.14 -5.36 9.24
C VAL A 57 -3.85 -4.61 10.37
N PHE A 58 -4.88 -3.82 10.04
CA PHE A 58 -5.69 -3.11 11.04
C PHE A 58 -6.71 -4.00 11.76
N ARG A 59 -6.91 -5.24 11.32
CA ARG A 59 -7.85 -6.19 11.93
C ARG A 59 -7.26 -6.82 13.18
#